data_AF-A0A7V9UE63-F1
#
_entry.id   AF-A0A7V9UE63-F1
#
_cell.length_a   1.000
_cell.length_b   1.000
_cell.length_c   1.000
_cell.angle_alpha   90.00
_cell.angle_beta   90.00
_cell.angle_gamma   90.00
#
_symmetry.space_group_name_H-M   'P 1'
#
loop_
_entity.id
_entity.type
_entity.pdbx_description
1 polymer ?
#
loop_
_entity_poly.entity_id
_entity_poly.type
_entity_poly.pdbx_seq_one_letter_code
_entity_poly.pdbx_strand_id
1 'polypeptide(L)'
;PVHAGKKLALRFFDPGESAPPATMTVQTPSGATAGSCSWTSDNGTSGSSCVITTASGSNSIFNGDWIDMIINIPSGYTCTPSANGNSGCYWKMNLDLQQSHDRTTWSARVIGNPVRLVPNAP
;
A
#
# COMPACT_ATOMS: atom_id res chain seq x y z
N PRO A 1 -9.90 -7.76 -11.57
CA PRO A 1 -11.17 -8.50 -11.32
C PRO A 1 -11.02 -9.70 -10.36
N VAL A 2 -10.07 -10.62 -10.57
CA VAL A 2 -9.90 -11.85 -9.74
C VAL A 2 -9.62 -11.61 -8.25
N HIS A 3 -9.24 -10.38 -7.88
CA HIS A 3 -9.02 -9.95 -6.50
C HIS A 3 -10.10 -8.99 -5.98
N ALA A 4 -11.20 -8.78 -6.71
CA ALA A 4 -12.31 -7.97 -6.22
C ALA A 4 -12.86 -8.52 -4.90
N GLY A 5 -13.17 -7.62 -3.96
CA GLY A 5 -13.63 -7.98 -2.60
C GLY A 5 -12.56 -8.57 -1.68
N LYS A 6 -11.31 -8.76 -2.16
CA LYS A 6 -10.18 -9.20 -1.33
C LYS A 6 -9.51 -8.01 -0.64
N LYS A 7 -8.50 -8.30 0.18
CA LYS A 7 -7.67 -7.27 0.82
C LYS A 7 -6.28 -7.28 0.21
N LEU A 8 -5.75 -6.11 -0.12
CA LEU A 8 -4.33 -5.94 -0.46
C LEU A 8 -3.61 -5.51 0.81
N ALA A 9 -2.61 -6.28 1.22
CA ALA A 9 -1.72 -5.92 2.32
C ALA A 9 -0.37 -5.48 1.75
N LEU A 10 0.11 -4.34 2.21
CA LEU A 10 1.35 -3.72 1.81
C LEU A 10 2.21 -3.46 3.06
N ARG A 11 3.53 -3.59 2.93
CA ARG A 11 4.48 -3.12 3.95
C ARG A 11 5.50 -2.20 3.31
N PHE A 12 5.85 -1.11 3.98
CA PHE A 12 6.86 -0.15 3.55
C PHE A 12 7.84 0.10 4.67
N PHE A 13 9.12 -0.07 4.41
CA PHE A 13 10.17 0.29 5.33
C PHE A 13 10.74 1.65 4.94
N ASP A 14 10.91 2.49 5.95
CA ASP A 14 11.65 3.74 5.85
C ASP A 14 11.10 4.78 4.84
N PRO A 15 9.77 5.04 4.80
CA PRO A 15 9.24 6.04 3.88
C PRO A 15 9.42 7.49 4.39
N GLY A 16 9.94 7.68 5.61
CA GLY A 16 10.13 9.00 6.24
C GLY A 16 11.56 9.56 6.18
N GLU A 17 12.50 8.82 5.60
CA GLU A 17 13.92 9.18 5.49
C GLU A 17 14.15 10.47 4.69
N SER A 18 13.28 10.75 3.72
CA SER A 18 13.37 11.90 2.83
C SER A 18 13.24 13.27 3.51
N ALA A 19 13.84 14.29 2.86
CA ALA A 19 13.64 15.69 3.21
C ALA A 19 12.14 16.10 3.18
N PRO A 20 11.61 16.71 4.24
CA PRO A 20 10.23 17.20 4.26
C PRO A 20 9.94 18.31 3.22
N PRO A 21 8.68 18.43 2.74
CA PRO A 21 7.56 17.55 2.99
C PRO A 21 7.62 16.30 2.09
N ALA A 22 7.24 15.15 2.65
CA ALA A 22 7.22 13.89 1.92
C ALA A 22 5.87 13.18 2.09
N THR A 23 5.38 12.57 1.01
CA THR A 23 4.12 11.84 1.02
C THR A 23 4.19 10.52 0.28
N MET A 24 3.40 9.56 0.77
CA MET A 24 3.18 8.27 0.17
C MET A 24 1.69 8.11 -0.13
N THR A 25 1.34 7.83 -1.39
CA THR A 25 -0.05 7.68 -1.83
C THR A 25 -0.28 6.37 -2.56
N VAL A 26 -1.25 5.59 -2.10
CA VAL A 26 -1.70 4.41 -2.85
C VAL A 26 -2.75 4.81 -3.88
N GLN A 27 -2.48 4.48 -5.14
CA GLN A 27 -3.34 4.76 -6.27
C GLN A 27 -3.89 3.47 -6.88
N THR A 28 -5.16 3.54 -7.26
CA THR A 28 -5.83 2.53 -8.09
C THR A 28 -5.25 2.54 -9.51
N PRO A 29 -5.55 1.53 -10.36
CA PRO A 29 -5.03 1.48 -11.72
C PRO A 29 -5.39 2.70 -12.59
N SER A 30 -6.49 3.39 -12.31
CA SER A 30 -6.86 4.63 -13.00
C SER A 30 -6.00 5.84 -12.63
N GLY A 31 -5.14 5.71 -11.62
CA GLY A 31 -4.36 6.81 -11.04
C GLY A 31 -5.06 7.56 -9.91
N ALA A 32 -6.34 7.28 -9.66
CA ALA A 32 -7.06 7.85 -8.52
C ALA A 32 -6.56 7.26 -7.20
N THR A 33 -6.51 8.07 -6.14
CA THR A 33 -6.22 7.59 -4.77
C THR A 33 -7.19 6.49 -4.36
N ALA A 34 -6.66 5.46 -3.71
CA ALA A 34 -7.47 4.38 -3.15
C ALA A 34 -8.46 4.90 -2.09
N GLY A 35 -9.65 4.31 -2.04
CA GLY A 35 -10.74 4.82 -1.18
C GLY A 35 -10.81 4.23 0.23
N SER A 36 -10.11 3.12 0.50
CA SER A 36 -10.22 2.41 1.78
C SER A 36 -8.88 1.83 2.21
N CYS A 37 -8.19 2.55 3.10
CA CYS A 37 -6.96 2.11 3.73
C CYS A 37 -7.11 2.05 5.25
N SER A 38 -6.26 1.25 5.87
CA SER A 38 -6.00 1.24 7.30
C SER A 38 -4.56 0.83 7.49
N TRP A 39 -3.84 1.48 8.39
CA TRP A 39 -2.43 1.21 8.58
C TRP A 39 -1.96 1.48 10.01
N THR A 40 -0.89 0.80 10.37
CA THR A 40 -0.14 0.96 11.63
C THR A 40 1.34 1.04 11.29
N SER A 41 2.15 1.51 12.22
CA SER A 41 3.61 1.58 12.08
C SER A 41 4.33 1.16 13.35
N ASP A 42 5.61 0.81 13.21
CA ASP A 42 6.44 0.35 14.33
C ASP A 42 6.64 1.43 15.41
N ASN A 43 6.60 2.71 15.03
CA ASN A 43 6.64 3.83 15.97
C ASN A 43 5.33 4.11 16.71
N GLY A 44 4.28 3.32 16.48
CA GLY A 44 2.99 3.43 17.16
C GLY A 44 1.98 4.36 16.49
N THR A 45 2.34 5.04 15.40
CA THR A 45 1.39 5.85 14.62
C THR A 45 0.47 4.95 13.77
N SER A 46 -0.78 5.37 13.59
CA SER A 46 -1.76 4.66 12.77
C SER A 46 -2.69 5.62 12.04
N GLY A 47 -3.41 5.12 11.03
CA GLY A 47 -4.38 5.92 10.30
C GLY A 47 -5.23 5.12 9.31
N SER A 48 -6.14 5.82 8.63
CA SER A 48 -7.05 5.24 7.63
C SER A 48 -6.96 5.90 6.25
N SER A 49 -6.13 6.94 6.11
CA SER A 49 -5.89 7.59 4.82
C SER A 49 -5.00 6.73 3.92
N CYS A 50 -5.29 6.74 2.62
CA CYS A 50 -4.42 6.20 1.58
C CYS A 50 -3.34 7.19 1.11
N VAL A 51 -3.35 8.40 1.67
CA VAL A 51 -2.29 9.42 1.57
C VAL A 51 -1.67 9.56 2.95
N ILE A 52 -0.39 9.23 3.08
CA ILE A 52 0.36 9.31 4.32
C ILE A 52 1.41 10.41 4.16
N THR A 53 1.42 11.38 5.07
CA THR A 53 2.56 12.29 5.21
C THR A 53 3.65 11.54 5.93
N THR A 54 4.80 11.37 5.30
CA THR A 54 5.90 10.53 5.82
C THR A 54 7.03 11.36 6.40
N ALA A 55 7.14 12.63 6.01
CA ALA A 55 7.99 13.61 6.63
C ALA A 55 7.33 15.00 6.55
N SER A 56 7.44 15.82 7.60
CA SER A 56 6.84 17.16 7.65
C SER A 56 7.64 18.11 8.54
N GLY A 57 7.83 19.35 8.09
CA GLY A 57 8.64 20.34 8.80
C GLY A 57 10.09 19.89 8.95
N SER A 58 10.52 19.59 10.17
CA SER A 58 11.84 19.01 10.49
C SER A 58 11.75 17.56 11.00
N ASN A 59 10.58 16.92 10.86
CA ASN A 59 10.30 15.61 11.43
C ASN A 59 10.22 14.55 10.34
N SER A 60 11.11 13.56 10.42
CA SER A 60 11.03 12.32 9.66
C SER A 60 10.14 11.34 10.41
N ILE A 61 8.87 11.23 10.01
CA ILE A 61 7.84 10.56 10.81
C ILE A 61 8.04 9.05 10.85
N PHE A 62 8.58 8.46 9.77
CA PHE A 62 8.78 7.01 9.63
C PHE A 62 10.19 6.67 9.12
N ASN A 63 11.20 7.37 9.63
CA ASN A 63 12.60 7.03 9.32
C ASN A 63 13.03 5.82 10.15
N GLY A 64 13.46 4.74 9.49
CA GLY A 64 13.82 3.47 10.11
C GLY A 64 12.64 2.64 10.60
N ASP A 65 11.40 2.97 10.21
CA ASP A 65 10.19 2.30 10.67
C ASP A 65 9.47 1.55 9.54
N TRP A 66 8.78 0.46 9.90
CA TRP A 66 7.79 -0.15 9.00
C TRP A 66 6.41 0.50 9.12
N ILE A 67 5.73 0.60 7.98
CA ILE A 67 4.29 0.84 7.88
C ILE A 67 3.63 -0.42 7.33
N ASP A 68 2.66 -0.96 8.06
CA ASP A 68 1.79 -2.06 7.68
C ASP A 68 0.44 -1.52 7.23
N MET A 69 0.09 -1.67 5.94
CA MET A 69 -1.15 -1.14 5.37
C MET A 69 -2.04 -2.26 4.83
N ILE A 70 -3.34 -2.14 5.11
CA ILE A 70 -4.42 -2.95 4.53
C ILE A 70 -5.33 -2.05 3.70
N ILE A 71 -5.62 -2.50 2.48
CA ILE A 71 -6.52 -1.87 1.54
C ILE A 71 -7.65 -2.83 1.21
N ASN A 72 -8.89 -2.39 1.35
CA ASN A 72 -10.04 -3.18 0.91
C ASN A 72 -10.22 -2.97 -0.60
N ILE A 73 -10.01 -4.03 -1.39
CA ILE A 73 -10.26 -3.97 -2.83
C ILE A 73 -11.79 -3.97 -3.03
N PRO A 74 -12.37 -2.96 -3.71
CA PRO A 74 -13.81 -2.90 -3.92
C PRO A 74 -14.37 -4.19 -4.51
N SER A 75 -15.58 -4.59 -4.11
CA SER A 75 -16.26 -5.76 -4.68
C SER A 75 -16.56 -5.58 -6.16
N GLY A 76 -16.80 -4.35 -6.61
CA GLY A 76 -16.93 -3.97 -8.02
C GLY A 76 -15.60 -3.70 -8.72
N TYR A 77 -14.45 -4.08 -8.16
CA TYR A 77 -13.15 -3.81 -8.77
C TYR A 77 -13.00 -4.52 -10.12
N THR A 78 -13.05 -3.72 -11.18
CA THR A 78 -12.74 -4.13 -12.54
C THR A 78 -11.50 -3.39 -13.01
N CYS A 79 -10.85 -3.96 -14.02
CA CYS A 79 -9.68 -3.38 -14.64
C CYS A 79 -9.53 -4.01 -16.03
N THR A 80 -9.02 -3.25 -17.01
CA THR A 80 -8.88 -3.72 -18.39
C THR A 80 -7.40 -3.89 -18.69
N PRO A 81 -6.88 -5.13 -18.79
CA PRO A 81 -5.47 -5.35 -19.11
C PRO A 81 -5.07 -4.59 -20.37
N SER A 82 -4.01 -3.79 -20.30
CA SER A 82 -3.42 -3.14 -21.47
C SER A 82 -2.31 -4.04 -22.01
N ALA A 83 -2.29 -4.25 -23.33
CA ALA A 83 -1.29 -5.08 -24.01
C ALA A 83 0.16 -4.60 -23.75
N ASN A 84 0.34 -3.33 -23.40
CA ASN A 84 1.64 -2.71 -23.16
C ASN A 84 2.01 -2.64 -21.67
N GLY A 85 1.28 -3.33 -20.78
CA GLY A 85 1.61 -3.44 -19.35
C GLY A 85 1.43 -2.18 -18.49
N ASN A 86 1.36 -0.99 -19.09
CA ASN A 86 1.54 0.28 -18.36
C ASN A 86 0.34 0.83 -17.56
N SER A 87 -0.87 0.25 -17.64
CA SER A 87 -2.03 0.95 -17.04
C SER A 87 -3.28 0.13 -16.76
N GLY A 88 -3.35 -1.14 -17.16
CA GLY A 88 -4.64 -1.81 -17.16
C GLY A 88 -5.20 -2.17 -15.79
N CYS A 89 -4.35 -2.74 -14.93
CA CYS A 89 -4.77 -3.45 -13.72
C CYS A 89 -3.81 -3.28 -12.52
N TYR A 90 -2.72 -2.56 -12.70
CA TYR A 90 -1.70 -2.42 -11.65
C TYR A 90 -2.03 -1.23 -10.76
N TRP A 91 -2.14 -1.51 -9.46
CA TRP A 91 -2.13 -0.46 -8.45
C TRP A 91 -0.75 0.16 -8.39
N LYS A 92 -0.69 1.44 -8.05
CA LYS A 92 0.55 2.21 -8.01
C LYS A 92 0.77 2.72 -6.60
N MET A 93 2.04 2.80 -6.22
CA MET A 93 2.46 3.56 -5.06
C MET A 93 3.18 4.80 -5.56
N ASN A 94 2.63 5.97 -5.26
CA ASN A 94 3.27 7.24 -5.57
C ASN A 94 4.04 7.71 -4.34
N LEU A 95 5.37 7.83 -4.49
CA LEU A 95 6.27 8.32 -3.47
C LEU A 95 6.76 9.71 -3.91
N ASP A 96 6.29 10.75 -3.23
CA ASP A 96 6.76 12.12 -3.40
C ASP A 96 7.73 12.43 -2.26
N LEU A 97 9.00 12.12 -2.49
CA LEU A 97 10.05 12.08 -1.47
C LEU A 97 11.07 13.22 -1.61
N GLN A 98 10.78 14.27 -2.40
CA GLN A 98 11.65 15.45 -2.64
C GLN A 98 13.14 15.11 -2.85
N GLN A 99 13.91 14.97 -1.77
CA GLN A 99 15.24 14.36 -1.74
C GLN A 99 15.24 13.11 -0.86
N SER A 100 15.30 11.94 -1.49
CA SER A 100 15.48 10.64 -0.83
C SER A 100 16.96 10.34 -0.71
N HIS A 101 17.45 9.94 0.45
CA HIS A 101 18.84 9.50 0.61
C HIS A 101 18.97 7.96 0.57
N ASP A 102 17.91 7.22 0.91
CA ASP A 102 17.85 5.75 0.83
C ASP A 102 16.70 5.19 -0.04
N ARG A 103 16.72 3.86 -0.28
CA ARG A 103 15.67 3.14 -1.03
C ARG A 103 14.64 2.52 -0.08
N THR A 104 13.38 2.91 -0.22
CA THR A 104 12.25 2.25 0.45
C THR A 104 12.19 0.76 0.05
N THR A 105 12.18 -0.12 1.06
CA THR A 105 11.90 -1.55 0.86
C THR A 105 10.40 -1.81 1.01
N TRP A 106 9.82 -2.62 0.13
CA TRP A 106 8.38 -2.89 0.17
C TRP A 106 8.03 -4.36 -0.04
N SER A 107 6.84 -4.74 0.44
CA SER A 107 6.23 -6.04 0.13
C SER A 107 4.74 -5.89 -0.11
N ALA A 108 4.17 -6.79 -0.92
CA ALA A 108 2.74 -6.81 -1.22
C ALA A 108 2.21 -8.24 -1.19
N ARG A 109 1.01 -8.44 -0.63
CA ARG A 109 0.27 -9.72 -0.69
C ARG A 109 -1.23 -9.48 -0.79
N VAL A 110 -1.94 -10.36 -1.49
CA VAL A 110 -3.40 -10.38 -1.51
C VAL A 110 -3.93 -11.41 -0.50
N ILE A 111 -4.83 -10.97 0.38
CA ILE A 111 -5.46 -11.76 1.42
C ILE A 111 -6.93 -11.96 1.06
N GLY A 112 -7.47 -13.17 1.28
CA GLY A 112 -8.90 -13.46 1.12
C GLY A 112 -9.23 -14.66 0.24
N ASN A 113 -8.24 -15.47 -0.14
CA ASN A 113 -8.54 -16.80 -0.66
C ASN A 113 -8.97 -17.71 0.50
N PRO A 114 -10.09 -18.45 0.38
CA PRO A 114 -10.54 -19.36 1.42
C PRO A 114 -9.55 -20.52 1.59
N VAL A 115 -9.30 -20.91 2.83
CA VAL A 115 -8.58 -22.12 3.18
C VAL A 115 -9.60 -23.20 3.50
N ARG A 116 -9.49 -24.38 2.87
CA ARG A 116 -10.28 -25.56 3.22
C ARG A 116 -9.40 -26.55 3.96
N LEU A 117 -9.71 -26.77 5.24
CA LEU A 117 -9.15 -27.89 6.01
C LEU A 117 -10.01 -29.13 5.75
N VAL A 118 -9.37 -30.26 5.45
CA VAL A 118 -10.04 -31.55 5.25
C VAL A 118 -9.53 -32.50 6.34
N PRO A 119 -10.41 -33.17 7.10
CA PRO A 119 -9.98 -34.18 8.07
C PRO A 119 -9.24 -35.32 7.37
N ASN A 120 -8.22 -35.88 8.03
CA ASN A 120 -7.65 -37.16 7.57
C ASN A 120 -8.74 -38.23 7.67
N ALA A 121 -8.93 -39.00 6.59
CA ALA A 121 -9.79 -40.17 6.63
C ALA A 121 -9.21 -41.20 7.62
N PRO A 122 -10.06 -41.92 8.37
CA PRO A 122 -9.63 -42.94 9.32
C PRO A 122 -8.84 -44.07 8.66
#